data_AF-A0A843GTK4-F1
#
_entry.id   AF-A0A843GTK4-F1
#
_cell.length_a   1.000
_cell.length_b   1.000
_cell.length_c   1.000
_cell.angle_alpha   90.00
_cell.angle_beta   90.00
_cell.angle_gamma   90.00
#
_symmetry.space_group_name_H-M   'P 1'
#
loop_
_entity.id
_entity.type
_entity.pdbx_description
1 polymer ?
#
loop_
_entity_poly.entity_id
_entity_poly.type
_entity_poly.pdbx_seq_one_letter_code
_entity_poly.pdbx_strand_id
1 'polypeptide(L)' 'MEIILYTIGCPHCNILKDKLKQKGIDFKIVDDVDEMEKLDIISAPQLFNGEKLLNYNEALEWLSKI' A
#
# COMPACT_ATOMS: atom_id res chain seq x y z
N MET A 1 7.94 7.91 -10.24
CA MET A 1 7.61 6.64 -9.58
C MET A 1 6.20 6.76 -9.04
N GLU A 2 5.36 5.77 -9.30
CA GLU A 2 3.98 5.76 -8.82
C GLU A 2 3.88 4.82 -7.62
N ILE A 3 3.42 5.35 -6.49
CA ILE A 3 3.15 4.58 -5.27
C ILE A 3 1.64 4.45 -5.12
N ILE A 4 1.15 3.23 -4.92
CA ILE A 4 -0.29 2.96 -4.79
C ILE A 4 -0.54 2.12 -3.54
N LEU A 5 -1.39 2.61 -2.64
CA LEU A 5 -1.87 1.89 -1.48
C LEU A 5 -3.25 1.30 -1.78
N TYR A 6 -3.30 -0.03 -1.89
CA TYR A 6 -4.54 -0.80 -1.99
C TYR A 6 -5.07 -1.06 -0.59
N THR A 7 -6.30 -0.61 -0.30
CA THR A 7 -6.84 -0.61 1.06
C THR A 7 -8.36 -0.77 1.10
N ILE A 8 -8.86 -1.48 2.10
CA ILE A 8 -10.28 -1.58 2.43
C ILE A 8 -10.65 -0.82 3.73
N GLY A 9 -9.79 0.11 4.19
CA GLY A 9 -10.04 0.90 5.41
C GLY A 9 -9.75 0.19 6.74
N CYS A 10 -8.99 -0.91 6.71
CA CYS A 10 -8.63 -1.71 7.89
C CYS A 10 -7.63 -1.01 8.85
N PRO A 11 -7.50 -1.44 10.13
CA PRO A 11 -6.53 -0.84 11.06
C PRO A 11 -5.08 -0.84 10.56
N HIS A 12 -4.60 -1.94 9.99
CA HIS A 12 -3.25 -2.01 9.40
C HIS A 12 -3.08 -1.08 8.20
N CYS A 13 -4.15 -0.89 7.43
CA CYS A 13 -4.17 0.01 6.29
C CYS A 13 -3.94 1.46 6.73
N ASN A 14 -4.57 1.87 7.84
CA ASN A 14 -4.38 3.20 8.42
C ASN A 14 -2.94 3.39 8.91
N ILE A 15 -2.36 2.39 9.58
CA ILE A 15 -0.95 2.45 10.02
C ILE A 15 -0.01 2.64 8.83
N LEU A 16 -0.21 1.91 7.74
CA LEU A 16 0.64 2.02 6.55
C LEU A 16 0.47 3.38 5.86
N LYS A 17 -0.78 3.86 5.74
CA LYS A 17 -1.12 5.19 5.22
C LYS A 17 -0.45 6.30 6.01
N ASP A 18 -0.48 6.22 7.35
CA ASP A 18 0.12 7.22 8.22
C ASP A 18 1.65 7.21 8.11
N LYS A 19 2.28 6.04 7.97
CA LYS A 19 3.73 5.94 7.75
C LYS A 19 4.17 6.57 6.43
N LEU A 20 3.42 6.35 5.34
CA LEU A 20 3.68 6.98 4.05
C LEU A 20 3.59 8.51 4.17
N LYS A 21 2.54 9.01 4.82
CA LYS A 21 2.36 10.45 5.08
C LYS A 21 3.48 11.04 5.94
N GLN A 22 3.87 10.35 7.02
CA GLN A 22 4.95 10.79 7.91
C GLN A 22 6.30 10.93 7.18
N LYS A 23 6.54 10.08 6.17
CA LYS A 23 7.71 10.15 5.31
C LYS A 23 7.59 11.17 4.17
N GLY A 24 6.44 11.84 4.02
CA GLY A 24 6.19 12.78 2.94
C GLY A 24 6.17 12.12 1.55
N ILE A 25 5.81 10.83 1.48
CA ILE A 25 5.73 10.09 0.22
C ILE A 25 4.36 10.38 -0.38
N ASP A 26 4.34 10.83 -1.63
CA ASP A 26 3.10 10.93 -2.41
C ASP A 26 2.65 9.55 -2.90
N PHE A 27 1.39 9.21 -2.66
CA PHE A 27 0.80 7.93 -3.07
C PHE A 27 -0.66 8.10 -3.45
N LYS A 28 -1.12 7.21 -4.33
CA LYS A 28 -2.55 7.04 -4.65
C LYS A 28 -3.16 6.02 -3.71
N ILE A 29 -4.47 6.16 -3.48
CA ILE A 29 -5.26 5.18 -2.76
C ILE A 29 -6.18 4.52 -3.77
N VAL A 30 -6.19 3.19 -3.76
CA VAL A 30 -7.19 2.38 -4.45
C VAL A 30 -7.95 1.61 -3.39
N ASP A 31 -9.24 1.86 -3.29
CA ASP A 31 -10.18 1.18 -2.38
C ASP A 31 -11.26 0.38 -3.12
N ASP A 32 -11.10 0.25 -4.44
CA ASP A 32 -11.94 -0.58 -5.29
C ASP A 32 -11.51 -2.05 -5.22
N VAL A 33 -12.40 -2.90 -4.71
CA VAL A 33 -12.17 -4.34 -4.58
C VAL A 33 -12.12 -5.03 -5.94
N ASP A 34 -12.91 -4.57 -6.92
CA ASP A 34 -12.91 -5.15 -8.28
C ASP A 34 -11.58 -4.88 -9.00
N GLU A 35 -10.93 -3.74 -8.71
CA GLU A 35 -9.57 -3.46 -9.18
C GLU A 35 -8.52 -4.33 -8.47
N MET A 36 -8.68 -4.55 -7.16
CA MET A 36 -7.79 -5.43 -6.38
C MET A 36 -7.85 -6.87 -6.89
N GLU A 37 -9.04 -7.41 -7.16
CA GLU A 37 -9.20 -8.78 -7.67
C GLU A 37 -8.54 -8.98 -9.04
N LYS A 38 -8.60 -7.99 -9.93
CA LYS A 38 -7.91 -8.03 -11.24
C LYS A 38 -6.39 -8.07 -11.13
N LEU A 39 -5.85 -7.64 -10.00
CA LEU A 39 -4.42 -7.61 -9.69
C LEU A 39 -3.98 -8.78 -8.79
N ASP A 40 -4.84 -9.79 -8.61
CA ASP A 40 -4.65 -10.92 -7.69
C ASP A 40 -4.37 -10.48 -6.23
N ILE A 41 -4.86 -9.29 -5.85
CA ILE A 41 -4.75 -8.77 -4.48
C ILE A 41 -5.87 -9.37 -3.64
N ILE A 42 -5.56 -10.47 -2.96
CA ILE A 42 -6.51 -11.20 -2.11
C ILE A 42 -6.54 -10.74 -0.65
N SER A 43 -5.73 -9.73 -0.29
CA SER A 43 -5.66 -9.20 1.07
C SER A 43 -5.21 -7.74 1.07
N ALA A 44 -5.71 -6.96 2.04
CA ALA A 44 -5.31 -5.59 2.26
C ALA A 44 -4.66 -5.41 3.65
N PRO A 45 -3.72 -4.47 3.80
CA PRO A 45 -3.22 -3.57 2.77
C PRO A 45 -2.14 -4.20 1.88
N GLN A 46 -2.07 -3.76 0.62
CA GLN A 46 -0.89 -3.93 -0.23
C GLN A 46 -0.39 -2.60 -0.78
N LEU A 47 0.92 -2.49 -0.97
CA LEU A 47 1.58 -1.29 -1.47
C LEU A 47 2.30 -1.63 -2.77
N PHE A 48 1.95 -0.96 -3.87
CA PHE A 48 2.78 -0.95 -5.05
C PHE A 48 3.84 0.15 -4.90
N ASN A 49 5.11 -0.20 -4.98
CA ASN A 49 6.23 0.74 -4.77
C ASN A 49 6.80 1.32 -6.09
N GLY A 50 6.12 1.09 -7.21
CA GLY A 50 6.60 1.43 -8.56
C GLY A 50 7.25 0.25 -9.29
N GLU A 51 7.59 -0.83 -8.59
CA GLU A 51 8.21 -2.03 -9.16
C GLU A 51 7.39 -3.29 -8.90
N LYS A 52 6.90 -3.48 -7.66
CA LYS A 52 6.15 -4.66 -7.26
C LYS A 52 5.12 -4.35 -6.19
N LEU A 53 4.16 -5.27 -6.06
CA LEU A 53 3.23 -5.31 -4.93
C LEU A 53 3.95 -5.86 -3.69
N LEU A 54 3.76 -5.17 -2.57
CA LEU A 54 4.29 -5.51 -1.26
C LEU A 54 3.11 -5.78 -0.34
N ASN A 55 3.16 -6.88 0.41
CA ASN A 55 2.25 -7.06 1.54
C ASN A 55 2.60 -6.08 2.67
N TYR A 56 1.78 -6.05 3.73
CA TYR A 56 1.98 -5.14 4.85
C TYR A 56 3.40 -5.19 5.45
N ASN A 57 3.97 -6.37 5.70
CA ASN A 57 5.30 -6.49 6.32
C ASN A 57 6.41 -6.04 5.36
N GLU A 58 6.32 -6.44 4.09
CA GLU A 58 7.27 -6.02 3.06
C GLU A 58 7.22 -4.51 2.83
N ALA A 59 6.04 -3.90 2.89
CA ALA A 59 5.86 -2.46 2.78
C ALA A 59 6.50 -1.73 3.96
N LEU A 60 6.38 -2.24 5.18
CA LEU A 60 7.06 -1.69 6.35
C LEU A 60 8.59 -1.79 6.24
N GLU A 61 9.10 -2.92 5.76
CA GLU A 61 10.53 -3.11 5.53
C GLU A 61 11.06 -2.20 4.40
N TRP A 62 10.30 -2.01 3.33
CA TRP A 62 10.64 -1.09 2.27
C TRP A 62 10.69 0.35 2.78
N LEU A 63 9.68 0.77 3.56
CA LEU A 63 9.62 2.10 4.16
C LEU A 63 10.82 2.36 5.09
N SER A 64 11.35 1.36 5.78
CA SER A 64 12.49 1.56 6.69
C SER A 64 13.82 1.79 5.97
N LYS A 65 13.91 1.45 4.69
CA LYS A 65 15.12 1.56 3.86
C LYS A 65 15.19 2.83 3.02
N ILE A 66 14.11 3.62 2.99
CA ILE A 66 14.01 4.89 2.26
C ILE A 66 13.99 6.10 3.19
#